data_AF-A0A2T3A8U2-F1
#
_entry.id   AF-A0A2T3A8U2-F1
#
_cell.length_a   1.000
_cell.length_b   1.000
_cell.length_c   1.000
_cell.angle_alpha   90.00
_cell.angle_beta   90.00
_cell.angle_gamma   90.00
#
_symmetry.space_group_name_H-M   'P 1'
#
loop_
_entity.id
_entity.type
_entity.pdbx_description
1 polymer ?
#
loop_
_entity_poly.entity_id
_entity_poly.type
_entity_poly.pdbx_seq_one_letter_code
_entity_poly.pdbx_strand_id
1 'polypeptide(L)'
;MVSTTINSLPMELLSQVFSFLDSPAPSDVRLHDLPHADMLLAAHTHPAIIKNVALVNSQWRAAALPLLFRSALWHLDESQLTNLKNSPLALEGVPLLLFLAENQLAPYVKSLTIVTTPKQSTADGRVGLYRRGDRSGSGPARDLTYNEGSNELWRVLFKAIDPLRVTIIAAPRVLASLMARMIFLGDEWSFNQSHHILSLSRDHLKKTREEAAVTIAASPRALSGPSITNSALTQLQGRRGSLARPTTRVPCELFTLRPWTRLLLNEGSSIPVYKTYEFFHKQAPSTLGALLGAGPFPNDEALIPATVRELSYVAIFPLSVHVHTLVKCLPRIDRLFIQLVPQNNMLNDRREMAHLDMHDLWLERNSSYTDIMTRLFDISNGQGNWKYLDEFESGDTADAEYWDTMVLFVESNSRRASWRISRTGLITRGSSSDRALE
;
A
#
# COMPACT_ATOMS: atom_id res chain seq x y z
N MET A 1 15.28 -52.93 23.65
CA MET A 1 15.72 -51.53 23.56
C MET A 1 14.72 -50.79 22.70
N VAL A 2 13.98 -49.83 23.26
CA VAL A 2 13.01 -49.05 22.47
C VAL A 2 13.83 -48.07 21.64
N SER A 3 13.75 -48.18 20.31
CA SER A 3 14.40 -47.25 19.39
C SER A 3 13.74 -45.88 19.57
N THR A 4 14.45 -44.93 20.17
CA THR A 4 14.01 -43.53 20.26
C THR A 4 13.99 -42.94 18.86
N THR A 5 12.79 -42.76 18.30
CA THR A 5 12.61 -42.11 17.00
C THR A 5 12.13 -40.68 17.21
N ILE A 6 12.49 -39.75 16.31
CA ILE A 6 12.07 -38.34 16.41
C ILE A 6 10.54 -38.20 16.44
N ASN A 7 9.80 -39.17 15.89
CA ASN A 7 8.34 -39.21 15.91
C ASN A 7 7.74 -39.42 17.31
N SER A 8 8.51 -39.91 18.29
CA SER A 8 8.03 -40.04 19.67
C SER A 8 8.08 -38.72 20.45
N LEU A 9 8.54 -37.62 19.84
CA LEU A 9 8.55 -36.29 20.47
C LEU A 9 7.13 -35.70 20.52
N PRO A 10 6.77 -34.98 21.60
CA PRO A 10 5.57 -34.15 21.66
C PRO A 10 5.51 -33.09 20.55
N MET A 11 4.29 -32.68 20.18
CA MET A 11 4.04 -31.70 19.11
C MET A 11 4.64 -30.32 19.41
N GLU A 12 4.74 -29.96 20.67
CA GLU A 12 5.33 -28.72 21.15
C GLU A 12 6.84 -28.70 20.90
N LEU A 13 7.54 -29.82 21.13
CA LEU A 13 8.97 -29.93 20.84
C LEU A 13 9.24 -29.95 19.35
N LEU A 14 8.40 -30.65 18.56
CA LEU A 14 8.51 -30.62 17.09
C LEU A 14 8.28 -29.21 16.54
N SER A 15 7.25 -28.49 17.02
CA SER A 15 6.99 -27.12 16.57
C SER A 15 8.10 -26.15 16.98
N GLN A 16 8.69 -26.32 18.18
CA GLN A 16 9.86 -25.56 18.59
C GLN A 16 11.08 -25.84 17.69
N VAL A 17 11.37 -27.10 17.38
CA VAL A 17 12.46 -27.47 16.46
C VAL A 17 12.23 -26.86 15.08
N PHE A 18 11.00 -26.94 14.56
CA PHE A 18 10.66 -26.35 13.27
C PHE A 18 10.70 -24.82 13.28
N SER A 19 10.47 -24.18 14.44
CA SER A 19 10.61 -22.72 14.55
C SER A 19 12.04 -22.23 14.30
N PHE A 20 13.07 -23.05 14.57
CA PHE A 20 14.47 -22.72 14.24
C PHE A 20 14.80 -22.88 12.75
N LEU A 21 13.94 -23.55 12.00
CA LEU A 21 14.01 -23.69 10.54
C LEU A 21 13.17 -22.61 9.84
N ASP A 22 12.43 -21.78 10.60
CA ASP A 22 11.65 -20.66 10.09
C ASP A 22 12.59 -19.54 9.64
N SER A 23 12.19 -18.82 8.59
CA SER A 23 12.95 -17.71 8.02
C SER A 23 12.01 -16.51 7.86
N PRO A 24 12.52 -15.26 7.90
CA PRO A 24 11.67 -14.10 7.68
C PRO A 24 10.95 -14.22 6.34
N ALA A 25 9.69 -13.78 6.28
CA ALA A 25 8.94 -13.87 5.03
C ALA A 25 9.57 -12.92 3.99
N PRO A 26 9.60 -13.26 2.70
CA PRO A 26 10.07 -12.34 1.66
C PRO A 26 9.34 -10.99 1.69
N SER A 27 8.07 -10.97 2.11
CA SER A 27 7.26 -9.75 2.31
C SER A 27 7.73 -8.87 3.48
N ASP A 28 8.69 -9.29 4.28
CA ASP A 28 9.26 -8.47 5.35
C ASP A 28 10.46 -7.64 4.89
N VAL A 29 11.12 -8.07 3.81
CA VAL A 29 12.36 -7.45 3.32
C VAL A 29 12.16 -6.77 1.97
N ARG A 30 11.32 -7.35 1.10
CA ARG A 30 11.29 -6.99 -0.32
C ARG A 30 10.23 -5.97 -0.70
N LEU A 31 9.46 -5.41 0.23
CA LEU A 31 8.38 -4.47 -0.11
C LEU A 31 8.88 -3.12 -0.65
N HIS A 32 10.16 -2.82 -0.46
CA HIS A 32 10.84 -1.64 -1.04
C HIS A 32 11.53 -1.95 -2.38
N ASP A 33 11.58 -3.23 -2.80
CA ASP A 33 12.13 -3.62 -4.11
C ASP A 33 11.17 -3.21 -5.24
N LEU A 34 11.66 -3.30 -6.48
CA LEU A 34 10.81 -3.11 -7.65
C LEU A 34 9.69 -4.16 -7.74
N PRO A 35 8.43 -3.72 -7.84
CA PRO A 35 7.29 -4.61 -7.84
C PRO A 35 7.17 -5.44 -9.11
N HIS A 36 7.00 -6.74 -8.94
CA HIS A 36 6.66 -7.70 -10.00
C HIS A 36 5.94 -8.92 -9.42
N ALA A 37 5.20 -9.66 -10.24
CA ALA A 37 4.33 -10.76 -9.79
C ALA A 37 5.07 -11.86 -9.00
N ASP A 38 6.31 -12.14 -9.37
CA ASP A 38 7.08 -13.27 -8.82
C ASP A 38 8.02 -12.89 -7.68
N MET A 39 7.97 -11.63 -7.21
CA MET A 39 8.92 -11.08 -6.24
C MET A 39 8.90 -11.77 -4.87
N LEU A 40 7.84 -12.49 -4.55
CA LEU A 40 7.70 -13.22 -3.28
C LEU A 40 7.77 -14.74 -3.45
N LEU A 41 8.02 -15.25 -4.66
CA LEU A 41 8.09 -16.68 -4.89
C LEU A 41 9.38 -17.28 -4.30
N ALA A 42 9.21 -18.41 -3.61
CA ALA A 42 10.27 -19.11 -2.87
C ALA A 42 11.52 -19.45 -3.70
N ALA A 43 11.37 -19.62 -5.02
CA ALA A 43 12.47 -19.91 -5.95
C ALA A 43 13.61 -18.87 -5.91
N HIS A 44 13.30 -17.64 -5.46
CA HIS A 44 14.26 -16.53 -5.44
C HIS A 44 14.80 -16.20 -4.04
N THR A 45 14.31 -16.85 -2.98
CA THR A 45 14.51 -16.29 -1.63
C THR A 45 14.90 -17.27 -0.52
N HIS A 46 14.39 -18.51 -0.45
CA HIS A 46 14.76 -19.40 0.66
C HIS A 46 14.69 -20.90 0.32
N PRO A 47 15.55 -21.75 0.90
CA PRO A 47 15.34 -23.20 0.86
C PRO A 47 13.99 -23.50 1.51
N ALA A 48 13.16 -24.27 0.81
CA ALA A 48 11.79 -24.60 1.24
C ALA A 48 11.78 -25.64 2.39
N ILE A 49 12.58 -25.40 3.44
CA ILE A 49 12.89 -26.36 4.51
C ILE A 49 11.60 -26.79 5.22
N ILE A 50 10.78 -25.84 5.66
CA ILE A 50 9.51 -26.16 6.32
C ILE A 50 8.55 -26.89 5.38
N LYS A 51 8.56 -26.57 4.08
CA LYS A 51 7.72 -27.28 3.10
C LYS A 51 8.18 -28.74 2.96
N ASN A 52 9.48 -28.99 2.97
CA ASN A 52 10.05 -30.34 2.93
C ASN A 52 9.74 -31.12 4.23
N VAL A 53 9.85 -30.46 5.39
CA VAL A 53 9.48 -31.02 6.71
C VAL A 53 8.01 -31.47 6.71
N ALA A 54 7.11 -30.68 6.12
CA ALA A 54 5.69 -31.02 6.04
C ALA A 54 5.36 -32.23 5.12
N LEU A 55 6.34 -32.72 4.35
CA LEU A 55 6.19 -33.90 3.48
C LEU A 55 6.70 -35.19 4.12
N VAL A 56 7.30 -35.13 5.32
CA VAL A 56 7.90 -36.31 5.98
C VAL A 56 6.84 -37.29 6.47
N ASN A 57 5.87 -36.82 7.25
CA ASN A 57 4.71 -37.61 7.71
C ASN A 57 3.57 -36.69 8.19
N SER A 58 2.42 -37.27 8.55
CA SER A 58 1.24 -36.51 9.00
C SER A 58 1.45 -35.71 10.29
N GLN A 59 2.22 -36.24 11.25
CA GLN A 59 2.54 -35.55 12.51
C GLN A 59 3.42 -34.31 12.26
N TRP A 60 4.44 -34.45 11.43
CA TRP A 60 5.33 -33.36 11.03
C TRP A 60 4.57 -32.31 10.21
N ARG A 61 3.68 -32.75 9.32
CA ARG A 61 2.77 -31.86 8.60
C ARG A 61 1.92 -31.03 9.55
N ALA A 62 1.28 -31.65 10.55
CA ALA A 62 0.45 -30.94 11.53
C ALA A 62 1.25 -29.89 12.32
N ALA A 63 2.50 -30.19 12.69
CA ALA A 63 3.38 -29.24 13.39
C ALA A 63 3.91 -28.13 12.47
N ALA A 64 4.11 -28.40 11.18
CA ALA A 64 4.67 -27.45 10.22
C ALA A 64 3.61 -26.50 9.63
N LEU A 65 2.35 -26.91 9.51
CA LEU A 65 1.29 -26.10 8.90
C LEU A 65 1.11 -24.71 9.54
N PRO A 66 1.05 -24.56 10.89
CA PRO A 66 0.97 -23.24 11.52
C PRO A 66 2.12 -22.30 11.14
N LEU A 67 3.33 -22.84 10.96
CA LEU A 67 4.50 -22.07 10.53
C LEU A 67 4.41 -21.70 9.05
N LEU A 68 4.02 -22.63 8.18
CA LEU A 68 3.88 -22.41 6.74
C LEU A 68 2.85 -21.33 6.40
N PHE A 69 1.74 -21.30 7.13
CA PHE A 69 0.64 -20.37 6.87
C PHE A 69 0.71 -19.09 7.69
N ARG A 70 1.82 -18.85 8.41
CA ARG A 70 2.06 -17.57 9.09
C ARG A 70 2.05 -16.39 8.11
N SER A 71 2.56 -16.62 6.90
CA SER A 71 2.57 -15.66 5.80
C SER A 71 1.94 -16.29 4.57
N ALA A 72 0.64 -16.06 4.40
CA ALA A 72 -0.14 -16.62 3.30
C ALA A 72 0.05 -15.79 2.03
N LEU A 73 0.32 -16.45 0.91
CA LEU A 73 0.39 -15.86 -0.42
C LEU A 73 -0.80 -16.34 -1.25
N TRP A 74 -1.58 -15.42 -1.79
CA TRP A 74 -2.76 -15.71 -2.60
C TRP A 74 -2.60 -15.09 -3.99
N HIS A 75 -2.38 -15.94 -4.99
CA HIS A 75 -2.40 -15.52 -6.39
C HIS A 75 -3.83 -15.50 -6.92
N LEU A 76 -4.20 -14.39 -7.56
CA LEU A 76 -5.50 -14.18 -8.16
C LEU A 76 -5.36 -13.66 -9.59
N ASP A 77 -6.03 -14.33 -10.51
CA ASP A 77 -6.23 -13.85 -11.85
C ASP A 77 -7.27 -12.71 -11.83
N GLU A 78 -7.20 -11.75 -12.74
CA GLU A 78 -8.20 -10.66 -12.82
C GLU A 78 -9.64 -11.17 -12.99
N SER A 79 -9.82 -12.32 -13.66
CA SER A 79 -11.14 -12.97 -13.82
C SER A 79 -11.67 -13.48 -12.48
N GLN A 80 -10.83 -14.17 -11.71
CA GLN A 80 -11.17 -14.65 -10.37
C GLN A 80 -11.52 -13.48 -9.46
N LEU A 81 -10.71 -12.42 -9.49
CA LEU A 81 -10.98 -11.22 -8.69
C LEU A 81 -12.30 -10.55 -9.07
N THR A 82 -12.62 -10.48 -10.36
CA THR A 82 -13.89 -9.91 -10.83
C THR A 82 -15.08 -10.76 -10.36
N ASN A 83 -14.96 -12.09 -10.43
CA ASN A 83 -15.99 -13.01 -9.94
C ASN A 83 -16.21 -12.87 -8.42
N LEU A 84 -15.12 -12.77 -7.65
CA LEU A 84 -15.19 -12.59 -6.18
C LEU A 84 -15.85 -11.27 -5.79
N LYS A 85 -15.64 -10.20 -6.56
CA LYS A 85 -16.30 -8.90 -6.34
C LYS A 85 -17.81 -8.96 -6.65
N ASN A 86 -18.20 -9.74 -7.65
CA ASN A 86 -19.60 -9.79 -8.10
C ASN A 86 -20.45 -10.81 -7.35
N SER A 87 -19.83 -11.78 -6.66
CA SER A 87 -20.54 -12.84 -5.94
C SER A 87 -19.95 -13.05 -4.54
N PRO A 88 -20.65 -12.65 -3.47
CA PRO A 88 -20.17 -12.83 -2.09
C PRO A 88 -19.97 -14.31 -1.72
N LEU A 89 -20.81 -15.20 -2.25
CA LEU A 89 -20.71 -16.65 -2.02
C LEU A 89 -19.49 -17.27 -2.71
N ALA A 90 -18.87 -16.58 -3.68
CA ALA A 90 -17.67 -17.09 -4.34
C ALA A 90 -16.46 -17.13 -3.39
N LEU A 91 -16.44 -16.30 -2.34
CA LEU A 91 -15.38 -16.31 -1.33
C LEU A 91 -15.42 -17.55 -0.42
N GLU A 92 -16.61 -18.10 -0.16
CA GLU A 92 -16.75 -19.39 0.53
C GLU A 92 -16.18 -20.54 -0.29
N GLY A 93 -16.12 -20.40 -1.61
CA GLY A 93 -15.49 -21.35 -2.53
C GLY A 93 -13.99 -21.13 -2.78
N VAL A 94 -13.34 -20.17 -2.10
CA VAL A 94 -11.92 -19.89 -2.31
C VAL A 94 -11.07 -21.01 -1.70
N PRO A 95 -10.25 -21.74 -2.49
CA PRO A 95 -9.49 -22.88 -2.01
C PRO A 95 -8.57 -22.55 -0.82
N LEU A 96 -7.97 -21.36 -0.81
CA LEU A 96 -7.12 -20.92 0.29
C LEU A 96 -7.90 -20.75 1.60
N LEU A 97 -9.05 -20.07 1.57
CA LEU A 97 -9.84 -19.83 2.78
C LEU A 97 -10.47 -21.13 3.29
N LEU A 98 -10.93 -22.00 2.39
CA LEU A 98 -11.40 -23.34 2.74
C LEU A 98 -10.30 -24.16 3.41
N PHE A 99 -9.11 -24.21 2.81
CA PHE A 99 -7.98 -24.93 3.39
C PHE A 99 -7.61 -24.39 4.79
N LEU A 100 -7.58 -23.07 4.95
CA LEU A 100 -7.31 -22.45 6.25
C LEU A 100 -8.37 -22.80 7.30
N ALA A 101 -9.64 -22.85 6.91
CA ALA A 101 -10.75 -23.22 7.79
C ALA A 101 -10.69 -24.71 8.18
N GLU A 102 -10.55 -25.61 7.20
CA GLU A 102 -10.48 -27.06 7.39
C GLU A 102 -9.33 -27.47 8.32
N ASN A 103 -8.20 -26.77 8.25
CA ASN A 103 -7.00 -27.05 9.03
C ASN A 103 -6.88 -26.17 10.29
N GLN A 104 -7.89 -25.35 10.61
CA GLN A 104 -7.90 -24.43 11.77
C GLN A 104 -6.68 -23.48 11.81
N LEU A 105 -6.24 -23.03 10.64
CA LEU A 105 -5.01 -22.24 10.48
C LEU A 105 -5.23 -20.73 10.58
N ALA A 106 -6.48 -20.27 10.55
CA ALA A 106 -6.82 -18.85 10.58
C ALA A 106 -6.13 -18.04 11.72
N PRO A 107 -6.00 -18.53 12.96
CA PRO A 107 -5.32 -17.80 14.04
C PRO A 107 -3.80 -17.63 13.82
N TYR A 108 -3.19 -18.47 12.98
CA TYR A 108 -1.76 -18.44 12.73
C TYR A 108 -1.38 -17.50 11.58
N VAL A 109 -2.33 -17.10 10.74
CA VAL A 109 -2.10 -16.19 9.61
C VAL A 109 -1.80 -14.78 10.11
N LYS A 110 -0.51 -14.41 10.16
CA LYS A 110 -0.05 -13.07 10.55
C LYS A 110 0.01 -12.11 9.38
N SER A 111 0.39 -12.57 8.20
CA SER A 111 0.37 -11.75 6.99
C SER A 111 -0.37 -12.44 5.85
N LEU A 112 -1.11 -11.65 5.09
CA LEU A 112 -1.72 -12.08 3.83
C LEU A 112 -1.19 -11.20 2.71
N THR A 113 -0.63 -11.81 1.67
CA THR A 113 -0.28 -11.11 0.43
C THR A 113 -1.15 -11.59 -0.71
N ILE A 114 -1.83 -10.66 -1.38
CA ILE A 114 -2.62 -10.90 -2.58
C ILE A 114 -1.79 -10.43 -3.78
N VAL A 115 -1.49 -11.33 -4.70
CA VAL A 115 -0.77 -11.01 -5.95
C VAL A 115 -1.74 -11.20 -7.10
N THR A 116 -1.93 -10.16 -7.90
CA THR A 116 -2.76 -10.26 -9.10
C THR A 116 -1.91 -10.41 -10.34
N THR A 117 -2.13 -11.46 -11.13
CA THR A 117 -1.49 -11.59 -12.42
C THR A 117 -2.36 -10.96 -13.50
N PRO A 118 -1.79 -10.16 -14.42
CA PRO A 118 -2.54 -9.69 -15.58
C PRO A 118 -3.05 -10.89 -16.39
N LYS A 119 -4.21 -10.73 -17.02
CA LYS A 119 -4.82 -11.79 -17.84
C LYS A 119 -3.79 -12.28 -18.88
N GLN A 120 -3.42 -13.56 -18.82
CA GLN A 120 -2.57 -14.15 -19.85
C GLN A 120 -3.27 -13.94 -21.20
N SER A 121 -2.61 -13.20 -22.08
CA SER A 121 -3.02 -13.10 -23.48
C SER A 121 -3.04 -14.53 -24.03
N THR A 122 -4.20 -14.99 -24.49
CA THR A 122 -4.31 -16.27 -25.21
C THR A 122 -3.26 -16.31 -26.32
N ALA A 123 -2.68 -17.49 -26.56
CA ALA A 123 -1.51 -17.76 -27.42
C ALA A 123 -1.57 -17.29 -28.89
N ASP A 124 -2.63 -16.62 -29.32
CA ASP A 124 -2.59 -15.76 -30.49
C ASP A 124 -1.96 -14.43 -30.08
N GLY A 125 -0.74 -14.16 -30.55
CA GLY A 125 0.09 -12.97 -30.25
C GLY A 125 -0.52 -11.59 -30.59
N ARG A 126 -1.84 -11.45 -30.60
CA ARG A 126 -2.54 -10.21 -30.36
C ARG A 126 -2.45 -9.91 -28.86
N VAL A 127 -1.37 -9.24 -28.49
CA VAL A 127 -1.36 -8.39 -27.29
C VAL A 127 -2.73 -7.72 -27.24
N GLY A 128 -3.45 -7.91 -26.13
CA GLY A 128 -4.63 -7.12 -25.80
C GLY A 128 -4.23 -5.66 -25.54
N LEU A 129 -3.50 -5.04 -26.47
CA LEU A 129 -3.66 -3.63 -26.74
C LEU A 129 -5.14 -3.50 -27.01
N TYR A 130 -5.83 -2.81 -26.13
CA TYR A 130 -7.09 -2.17 -26.47
C TYR A 130 -6.97 -1.66 -27.90
N ARG A 131 -7.85 -2.18 -28.76
CA ARG A 131 -7.95 -1.95 -30.20
C ARG A 131 -7.44 -0.54 -30.53
N ARG A 132 -6.26 -0.46 -31.16
CA ARG A 132 -5.73 0.71 -31.85
C ARG A 132 -6.77 1.11 -32.91
N GLY A 133 -7.79 1.88 -32.54
CA GLY A 133 -8.88 2.17 -33.49
C GLY A 133 -10.19 2.76 -32.98
N ASP A 134 -10.52 2.82 -31.68
CA ASP A 134 -11.74 3.54 -31.26
C ASP A 134 -11.50 5.05 -31.15
N ARG A 135 -11.36 5.67 -32.32
CA ARG A 135 -11.53 7.11 -32.54
C ARG A 135 -13.01 7.44 -32.76
N SER A 136 -13.90 7.02 -31.85
CA SER A 136 -15.27 7.53 -31.78
C SER A 136 -15.45 8.28 -30.47
N GLY A 137 -15.58 9.60 -30.58
CA GLY A 137 -15.26 10.57 -29.54
C GLY A 137 -16.14 10.58 -28.29
N SER A 138 -15.52 10.96 -27.17
CA SER A 138 -16.12 11.63 -26.00
C SER A 138 -15.07 11.79 -24.87
N GLY A 139 -14.28 12.87 -24.88
CA GLY A 139 -13.47 13.37 -23.74
C GLY A 139 -12.33 12.48 -23.21
N PRO A 140 -11.51 12.96 -22.26
CA PRO A 140 -10.51 12.13 -21.56
C PRO A 140 -11.27 11.20 -20.62
N ALA A 141 -11.72 10.06 -21.15
CA ALA A 141 -12.44 9.05 -20.40
C ALA A 141 -11.51 8.44 -19.36
N ARG A 142 -11.56 8.96 -18.14
CA ARG A 142 -11.12 8.27 -16.93
C ARG A 142 -11.88 6.96 -16.90
N ASP A 143 -11.20 5.82 -17.02
CA ASP A 143 -11.86 4.52 -16.97
C ASP A 143 -12.48 4.33 -15.58
N LEU A 144 -13.79 4.52 -15.49
CA LEU A 144 -14.58 4.59 -14.26
C LEU A 144 -14.71 3.21 -13.62
N THR A 145 -13.74 2.77 -12.81
CA THR A 145 -13.85 1.53 -12.03
C THR A 145 -14.58 1.77 -10.69
N TYR A 146 -15.88 2.10 -10.76
CA TYR A 146 -16.75 2.05 -9.59
C TYR A 146 -17.14 0.59 -9.33
N ASN A 147 -16.62 -0.04 -8.28
CA ASN A 147 -17.05 -1.37 -7.88
C ASN A 147 -17.31 -1.45 -6.38
N GLU A 148 -18.58 -1.54 -6.00
CA GLU A 148 -19.05 -1.77 -4.62
C GLU A 148 -18.63 -3.15 -4.08
N GLY A 149 -18.39 -4.12 -4.98
CA GLY A 149 -18.02 -5.49 -4.65
C GLY A 149 -16.67 -5.65 -3.95
N SER A 150 -15.80 -4.64 -4.01
CA SER A 150 -14.53 -4.67 -3.29
C SER A 150 -14.72 -4.67 -1.76
N ASN A 151 -15.74 -3.98 -1.23
CA ASN A 151 -15.96 -3.97 0.22
C ASN A 151 -16.41 -5.33 0.74
N GLU A 152 -17.25 -6.03 -0.02
CA GLU A 152 -17.71 -7.35 0.38
C GLU A 152 -16.57 -8.37 0.42
N LEU A 153 -15.66 -8.30 -0.56
CA LEU A 153 -14.40 -9.04 -0.54
C LEU A 153 -13.64 -8.82 0.78
N TRP A 154 -13.43 -7.56 1.19
CA TRP A 154 -12.70 -7.24 2.41
C TRP A 154 -13.41 -7.72 3.68
N ARG A 155 -14.75 -7.62 3.75
CA ARG A 155 -15.52 -8.10 4.91
C ARG A 155 -15.40 -9.60 5.08
N VAL A 156 -15.61 -10.38 4.02
CA VAL A 156 -15.55 -11.84 4.09
C VAL A 156 -14.13 -12.30 4.41
N LEU A 157 -13.12 -11.70 3.76
CA LEU A 157 -11.72 -12.01 4.00
C LEU A 157 -11.33 -11.73 5.46
N PHE A 158 -11.67 -10.56 5.99
CA PHE A 158 -11.38 -10.20 7.39
C PHE A 158 -12.30 -10.84 8.42
N LYS A 159 -13.37 -11.53 7.99
CA LYS A 159 -14.14 -12.42 8.85
C LYS A 159 -13.46 -13.79 8.96
N ALA A 160 -12.84 -14.27 7.87
CA ALA A 160 -12.15 -15.55 7.82
C ALA A 160 -10.77 -15.51 8.50
N ILE A 161 -10.03 -14.41 8.36
CA ILE A 161 -8.69 -14.23 8.93
C ILE A 161 -8.54 -12.85 9.60
N ASP A 162 -7.66 -12.75 10.59
CA ASP A 162 -7.36 -11.47 11.26
C ASP A 162 -5.86 -11.11 11.17
N PRO A 163 -5.34 -10.75 9.99
CA PRO A 163 -3.90 -10.55 9.81
C PRO A 163 -3.39 -9.27 10.50
N LEU A 164 -2.09 -9.28 10.85
CA LEU A 164 -1.33 -8.09 11.27
C LEU A 164 -0.88 -7.26 10.07
N ARG A 165 -0.71 -7.89 8.90
CA ARG A 165 -0.33 -7.22 7.65
C ARG A 165 -1.14 -7.75 6.46
N VAL A 166 -1.63 -6.85 5.63
CA VAL A 166 -2.17 -7.17 4.31
C VAL A 166 -1.37 -6.44 3.26
N THR A 167 -0.92 -7.18 2.26
CA THR A 167 -0.16 -6.63 1.13
C THR A 167 -0.88 -6.99 -0.17
N ILE A 168 -0.99 -6.02 -1.07
CA ILE A 168 -1.58 -6.19 -2.41
C ILE A 168 -0.48 -5.84 -3.41
N ILE A 169 -0.13 -6.79 -4.28
CA ILE A 169 0.79 -6.58 -5.40
C ILE A 169 -0.03 -6.73 -6.68
N ALA A 170 -0.32 -5.62 -7.33
CA ALA A 170 -1.29 -5.59 -8.42
C ALA A 170 -1.00 -4.47 -9.41
N ALA A 171 -1.51 -4.58 -10.63
CA ALA A 171 -1.47 -3.48 -11.59
C ALA A 171 -2.19 -2.23 -11.02
N PRO A 172 -1.76 -1.00 -11.38
CA PRO A 172 -2.35 0.23 -10.83
C PRO A 172 -3.88 0.30 -10.96
N ARG A 173 -4.41 -0.16 -12.10
CA ARG A 173 -5.85 -0.27 -12.35
C ARG A 173 -6.57 -1.22 -11.39
N VAL A 174 -5.97 -2.38 -11.11
CA VAL A 174 -6.55 -3.38 -10.22
C VAL A 174 -6.54 -2.87 -8.77
N LEU A 175 -5.45 -2.20 -8.37
CA LEU A 175 -5.33 -1.57 -7.08
C LEU A 175 -6.39 -0.48 -6.87
N ALA A 176 -6.56 0.42 -7.85
CA ALA A 176 -7.63 1.43 -7.82
C ALA A 176 -9.03 0.81 -7.70
N SER A 177 -9.30 -0.27 -8.44
CA SER A 177 -10.56 -1.01 -8.34
C SER A 177 -10.79 -1.64 -6.97
N LEU A 178 -9.76 -2.22 -6.34
CA LEU A 178 -9.82 -2.77 -4.99
C LEU A 178 -10.08 -1.70 -3.92
N MET A 179 -9.66 -0.46 -4.20
CA MET A 179 -9.87 0.70 -3.35
C MET A 179 -11.19 1.44 -3.63
N ALA A 180 -11.98 0.98 -4.62
CA ALA A 180 -13.15 1.71 -5.13
C ALA A 180 -12.82 3.18 -5.49
N ARG A 181 -11.69 3.38 -6.19
CA ARG A 181 -11.17 4.68 -6.62
C ARG A 181 -10.90 4.72 -8.11
N MET A 182 -10.81 5.93 -8.64
CA MET A 182 -10.47 6.17 -10.04
C MET A 182 -8.98 6.40 -10.20
N ILE A 183 -8.45 6.11 -11.38
CA ILE A 183 -7.03 6.34 -11.72
C ILE A 183 -6.94 6.89 -13.14
N PHE A 184 -5.93 7.73 -13.38
CA PHE A 184 -5.61 8.20 -14.73
C PHE A 184 -4.70 7.19 -15.42
N LEU A 185 -5.10 6.70 -16.59
CA LEU A 185 -4.35 5.72 -17.39
C LEU A 185 -3.94 6.27 -18.76
N GLY A 186 -4.17 7.56 -19.04
CA GLY A 186 -3.94 8.13 -20.37
C GLY A 186 -2.47 8.07 -20.82
N ASP A 187 -1.54 8.18 -19.87
CA ASP A 187 -0.10 8.08 -20.12
C ASP A 187 0.52 6.78 -19.58
N GLU A 188 -0.27 5.82 -19.09
CA GLU A 188 0.22 4.57 -18.47
C GLU A 188 1.26 3.85 -19.34
N TRP A 189 1.04 3.84 -20.66
CA TRP A 189 1.94 3.24 -21.65
C TRP A 189 3.38 3.78 -21.60
N SER A 190 3.57 5.04 -21.19
CA SER A 190 4.88 5.69 -21.11
C SER A 190 5.66 5.32 -19.85
N PHE A 191 4.95 4.92 -18.78
CA PHE A 191 5.58 4.52 -17.51
C PHE A 191 5.93 3.02 -17.49
N ASN A 192 5.21 2.19 -18.24
CA ASN A 192 5.41 0.73 -18.30
C ASN A 192 5.43 0.06 -16.90
N GLN A 193 4.62 0.57 -15.98
CA GLN A 193 4.52 0.07 -14.61
C GLN A 193 3.59 -1.14 -14.56
N SER A 194 4.15 -2.32 -14.28
CA SER A 194 3.36 -3.56 -14.27
C SER A 194 2.59 -3.77 -12.97
N HIS A 195 3.18 -3.43 -11.84
CA HIS A 195 2.63 -3.67 -10.51
C HIS A 195 2.98 -2.52 -9.58
N HIS A 196 2.09 -2.24 -8.64
CA HIS A 196 2.32 -1.44 -7.45
C HIS A 196 2.15 -2.33 -6.21
N ILE A 197 2.74 -1.93 -5.08
CA ILE A 197 2.54 -2.57 -3.77
C ILE A 197 1.78 -1.60 -2.88
N LEU A 198 0.66 -2.06 -2.34
CA LEU A 198 0.01 -1.41 -1.21
C LEU A 198 0.06 -2.36 -0.02
N SER A 199 0.66 -1.95 1.08
CA SER A 199 0.72 -2.75 2.30
C SER A 199 0.19 -1.97 3.50
N LEU A 200 -0.72 -2.58 4.25
CA LEU A 200 -1.27 -2.07 5.48
C LEU A 200 -0.85 -2.99 6.62
N SER A 201 -0.37 -2.42 7.73
CA SER A 201 0.00 -3.22 8.90
C SER A 201 -0.31 -2.55 10.24
N ARG A 202 -0.34 -3.37 11.29
CA ARG A 202 -0.60 -3.00 12.68
C ARG A 202 0.27 -3.84 13.62
N ASP A 203 0.57 -3.30 14.79
CA ASP A 203 1.45 -3.95 15.78
C ASP A 203 0.77 -5.11 16.51
N HIS A 204 -0.53 -4.99 16.74
CA HIS A 204 -1.25 -5.90 17.60
C HIS A 204 -2.58 -6.34 16.98
N LEU A 205 -2.92 -7.60 17.20
CA LEU A 205 -4.28 -8.08 17.01
C LEU A 205 -5.17 -7.38 18.04
N LYS A 206 -6.41 -7.08 17.64
CA LYS A 206 -7.37 -6.47 18.54
C LYS A 206 -7.62 -7.48 19.66
N LYS A 207 -7.10 -7.25 20.88
CA LYS A 207 -7.52 -8.04 22.05
C LYS A 207 -9.04 -7.90 22.15
N THR A 208 -9.75 -9.00 22.13
CA THR A 208 -11.22 -9.03 22.17
C THR A 208 -11.70 -8.39 23.47
N ARG A 209 -12.19 -7.15 23.37
CA ARG A 209 -13.30 -6.52 24.12
C ARG A 209 -13.27 -6.62 25.65
N GLU A 210 -12.65 -5.62 26.30
CA GLU A 210 -13.06 -5.13 27.64
C GLU A 210 -12.58 -3.68 27.90
N GLU A 211 -11.46 -3.24 27.32
CA GLU A 211 -10.89 -1.90 27.59
C GLU A 211 -11.42 -0.75 26.72
N ALA A 212 -12.15 -1.04 25.63
CA ALA A 212 -12.72 0.01 24.76
C ALA A 212 -13.95 0.72 25.36
N ALA A 213 -14.47 0.26 26.52
CA ALA A 213 -15.59 0.88 27.20
C ALA A 213 -15.22 2.11 28.05
N VAL A 214 -13.93 2.40 28.25
CA VAL A 214 -13.49 3.49 29.15
C VAL A 214 -13.23 4.81 28.41
N THR A 215 -13.27 4.86 27.08
CA THR A 215 -12.89 6.07 26.31
C THR A 215 -14.03 6.70 25.46
N ILE A 216 -15.30 6.42 25.78
CA ILE A 216 -16.47 7.14 25.19
C ILE A 216 -17.27 7.90 26.26
N ALA A 217 -16.61 8.31 27.35
CA ALA A 217 -17.24 9.11 28.41
C ALA A 217 -16.44 10.40 28.67
N ALA A 218 -16.21 11.22 27.63
CA ALA A 218 -15.81 12.61 27.80
C ALA A 218 -16.02 13.44 26.52
N SER A 219 -17.25 13.85 26.25
CA SER A 219 -17.48 15.21 25.72
C SER A 219 -18.93 15.65 26.02
N PRO A 220 -19.15 16.78 26.71
CA PRO A 220 -20.48 17.24 27.08
C PRO A 220 -21.11 18.17 26.03
N ARG A 221 -22.42 17.96 25.83
CA ARG A 221 -23.50 18.93 25.54
C ARG A 221 -23.29 20.02 24.47
N ALA A 222 -24.11 19.94 23.42
CA ALA A 222 -24.83 21.10 22.89
C ALA A 222 -26.34 20.77 22.83
N LEU A 223 -27.15 21.70 23.34
CA LEU A 223 -28.60 21.62 23.59
C LEU A 223 -29.42 22.00 22.33
N SER A 224 -30.54 21.28 22.12
CA SER A 224 -31.88 21.75 21.69
C SER A 224 -31.99 22.65 20.43
N GLY A 225 -32.49 22.19 19.27
CA GLY A 225 -33.90 21.99 18.89
C GLY A 225 -34.34 23.04 17.82
N PRO A 226 -35.52 22.97 17.13
CA PRO A 226 -36.57 21.96 17.14
C PRO A 226 -37.00 21.43 15.74
N SER A 227 -37.78 20.35 15.75
CA SER A 227 -38.52 19.76 14.63
C SER A 227 -39.68 20.63 14.14
N ILE A 228 -39.93 20.67 12.82
CA ILE A 228 -41.24 21.00 12.23
C ILE A 228 -41.56 20.02 11.10
N THR A 229 -42.87 19.77 11.01
CA THR A 229 -43.70 18.69 10.46
C THR A 229 -43.86 18.58 8.95
N ASN A 230 -44.32 17.39 8.54
CA ASN A 230 -44.82 17.00 7.22
C ASN A 230 -45.89 17.94 6.62
N SER A 231 -45.72 18.31 5.35
CA SER A 231 -46.73 18.53 4.28
C SER A 231 -45.96 19.05 3.05
N ALA A 232 -46.21 18.71 1.78
CA ALA A 232 -47.39 18.17 1.12
C ALA A 232 -47.00 17.37 -0.13
N LEU A 233 -47.78 16.35 -0.42
CA LEU A 233 -47.88 15.75 -1.75
C LEU A 233 -48.72 16.66 -2.66
N THR A 234 -48.37 16.63 -3.95
CA THR A 234 -49.15 16.99 -5.14
C THR A 234 -49.01 18.43 -5.66
N GLN A 235 -48.25 18.59 -6.77
CA GLN A 235 -48.82 19.02 -8.06
C GLN A 235 -47.81 18.89 -9.22
N LEU A 236 -48.12 17.91 -10.10
CA LEU A 236 -48.14 17.95 -11.56
C LEU A 236 -46.87 18.35 -12.37
N GLN A 237 -46.33 17.30 -13.01
CA GLN A 237 -46.11 17.18 -14.46
C GLN A 237 -45.31 18.28 -15.20
N GLY A 238 -44.12 17.87 -15.68
CA GLY A 238 -43.66 18.24 -17.02
C GLY A 238 -42.28 18.88 -17.14
N ARG A 239 -41.22 18.08 -17.19
CA ARG A 239 -40.16 18.20 -18.23
C ARG A 239 -39.18 17.03 -18.19
N ARG A 240 -39.02 16.41 -19.36
CA ARG A 240 -38.10 15.31 -19.64
C ARG A 240 -36.65 15.79 -19.62
N GLY A 241 -35.74 14.93 -19.16
CA GLY A 241 -34.36 14.87 -19.65
C GLY A 241 -33.28 15.52 -18.78
N SER A 242 -32.94 14.89 -17.65
CA SER A 242 -31.54 14.81 -17.20
C SER A 242 -31.41 13.59 -16.30
N LEU A 243 -30.74 12.53 -16.78
CA LEU A 243 -30.32 11.41 -15.93
C LEU A 243 -29.18 11.90 -15.03
N ALA A 244 -29.50 12.68 -14.01
CA ALA A 244 -28.59 12.91 -12.90
C ALA A 244 -28.48 11.59 -12.11
N ARG A 245 -27.49 10.78 -12.46
CA ARG A 245 -27.11 9.60 -11.68
C ARG A 245 -26.76 10.07 -10.26
N PRO A 246 -27.37 9.54 -9.19
CA PRO A 246 -26.91 9.84 -7.85
C PRO A 246 -25.52 9.21 -7.70
N THR A 247 -24.46 10.02 -7.74
CA THR A 247 -23.09 9.54 -7.56
C THR A 247 -22.82 9.36 -6.07
N THR A 248 -23.39 8.31 -5.48
CA THR A 248 -23.09 7.92 -4.11
C THR A 248 -21.64 7.46 -4.03
N ARG A 249 -20.86 8.11 -3.16
CA ARG A 249 -19.47 7.74 -2.91
C ARG A 249 -19.42 6.37 -2.25
N VAL A 250 -18.62 5.47 -2.81
CA VAL A 250 -18.38 4.14 -2.21
C VAL A 250 -17.22 4.27 -1.22
N PRO A 251 -17.43 3.98 0.08
CA PRO A 251 -16.34 3.93 1.05
C PRO A 251 -15.40 2.76 0.72
N CYS A 252 -14.13 2.83 1.09
CA CYS A 252 -13.22 1.69 0.98
C CYS A 252 -12.98 1.07 2.36
N GLU A 253 -13.59 -0.08 2.58
CA GLU A 253 -13.55 -0.74 3.88
C GLU A 253 -12.21 -1.41 4.22
N LEU A 254 -11.34 -1.61 3.22
CA LEU A 254 -9.97 -2.08 3.43
C LEU A 254 -9.25 -1.27 4.51
N PHE A 255 -9.43 0.06 4.51
CA PHE A 255 -8.74 0.98 5.43
C PHE A 255 -9.43 1.12 6.79
N THR A 256 -10.70 0.74 6.92
CA THR A 256 -11.51 1.00 8.12
C THR A 256 -11.91 -0.25 8.90
N LEU A 257 -11.90 -1.44 8.26
CA LEU A 257 -12.24 -2.70 8.93
C LEU A 257 -11.23 -3.09 10.01
N ARG A 258 -10.02 -2.51 9.99
CA ARG A 258 -8.96 -2.73 10.98
C ARG A 258 -8.23 -1.42 11.32
N PRO A 259 -7.74 -1.27 12.56
CA PRO A 259 -6.99 -0.09 12.98
C PRO A 259 -5.55 -0.16 12.47
N TRP A 260 -5.34 0.12 11.18
CA TRP A 260 -4.00 0.14 10.60
C TRP A 260 -3.17 1.28 11.19
N THR A 261 -1.91 0.99 11.52
CA THR A 261 -0.95 1.97 12.06
C THR A 261 0.13 2.34 11.05
N ARG A 262 0.39 1.47 10.06
CA ARG A 262 1.38 1.70 9.01
C ARG A 262 0.81 1.46 7.62
N LEU A 263 1.20 2.30 6.68
CA LEU A 263 0.89 2.17 5.26
C LEU A 263 2.19 2.26 4.45
N LEU A 264 2.38 1.33 3.52
CA LEU A 264 3.42 1.38 2.50
C LEU A 264 2.77 1.43 1.12
N LEU A 265 3.19 2.38 0.30
CA LEU A 265 2.89 2.44 -1.13
C LEU A 265 4.20 2.39 -1.90
N ASN A 266 4.35 1.40 -2.78
CA ASN A 266 5.45 1.29 -3.73
C ASN A 266 4.91 1.32 -5.15
N GLU A 267 5.19 2.39 -5.88
CA GLU A 267 4.69 2.61 -7.25
C GLU A 267 5.65 2.09 -8.32
N GLY A 268 6.78 1.49 -7.91
CA GLY A 268 7.79 0.98 -8.83
C GLY A 268 8.54 2.07 -9.57
N SER A 269 9.04 1.75 -10.77
CA SER A 269 9.90 2.64 -11.55
C SER A 269 9.13 3.53 -12.51
N SER A 270 9.47 4.81 -12.54
CA SER A 270 9.04 5.78 -13.54
C SER A 270 10.13 6.08 -14.58
N ILE A 271 11.32 5.45 -14.51
CA ILE A 271 12.41 5.60 -15.49
C ILE A 271 11.94 5.50 -16.96
N PRO A 272 11.01 4.61 -17.34
CA PRO A 272 10.57 4.52 -18.74
C PRO A 272 9.98 5.81 -19.32
N VAL A 273 9.39 6.69 -18.50
CA VAL A 273 8.76 7.93 -18.99
C VAL A 273 9.78 8.90 -19.59
N TYR A 274 11.02 8.91 -19.07
CA TYR A 274 12.10 9.78 -19.52
C TYR A 274 12.64 9.42 -20.91
N LYS A 275 12.26 8.24 -21.44
CA LYS A 275 12.55 7.85 -22.82
C LYS A 275 11.57 8.46 -23.82
N THR A 276 10.54 9.14 -23.33
CA THR A 276 9.48 9.73 -24.15
C THR A 276 9.64 11.24 -24.28
N TYR A 277 9.33 11.76 -25.46
CA TYR A 277 9.29 13.20 -25.70
C TYR A 277 8.21 13.86 -24.83
N GLU A 278 8.51 15.07 -24.33
CA GLU A 278 7.62 15.83 -23.43
C GLU A 278 7.18 15.04 -22.19
N PHE A 279 8.11 14.28 -21.60
CA PHE A 279 7.85 13.49 -20.38
C PHE A 279 7.27 14.35 -19.24
N PHE A 280 7.63 15.62 -19.16
CA PHE A 280 7.17 16.57 -18.13
C PHE A 280 5.67 16.90 -18.21
N HIS A 281 4.98 16.56 -19.31
CA HIS A 281 3.52 16.65 -19.43
C HIS A 281 2.81 15.34 -19.08
N LYS A 282 3.55 14.27 -18.78
CA LYS A 282 3.00 12.94 -18.52
C LYS A 282 2.53 12.80 -17.08
N GLN A 283 1.45 12.05 -16.89
CA GLN A 283 0.94 11.75 -15.56
C GLN A 283 1.05 10.25 -15.25
N ALA A 284 1.71 9.93 -14.13
CA ALA A 284 1.88 8.56 -13.68
C ALA A 284 0.53 7.88 -13.36
N PRO A 285 0.35 6.59 -13.67
CA PRO A 285 -0.81 5.83 -13.24
C PRO A 285 -0.68 5.55 -11.73
N SER A 286 -1.12 6.50 -10.91
CA SER A 286 -0.90 6.48 -9.45
C SER A 286 -2.19 6.40 -8.63
N THR A 287 -2.14 5.64 -7.53
CA THR A 287 -3.19 5.63 -6.49
C THR A 287 -2.90 6.59 -5.34
N LEU A 288 -1.72 7.22 -5.29
CA LEU A 288 -1.30 8.16 -4.26
C LEU A 288 -2.30 9.29 -4.07
N GLY A 289 -2.74 9.92 -5.16
CA GLY A 289 -3.73 11.01 -5.09
C GLY A 289 -5.05 10.58 -4.45
N ALA A 290 -5.48 9.33 -4.65
CA ALA A 290 -6.68 8.78 -4.03
C ALA A 290 -6.47 8.42 -2.55
N LEU A 291 -5.27 8.00 -2.16
CA LEU A 291 -4.92 7.77 -0.75
C LEU A 291 -4.94 9.08 0.04
N LEU A 292 -4.39 10.14 -0.54
CA LEU A 292 -4.22 11.44 0.10
C LEU A 292 -5.46 12.36 0.01
N GLY A 293 -6.47 12.01 -0.80
CA GLY A 293 -7.62 12.88 -1.02
C GLY A 293 -7.32 14.08 -1.93
N ALA A 294 -6.26 13.99 -2.75
CA ALA A 294 -5.77 15.07 -3.60
C ALA A 294 -6.34 15.02 -5.03
N GLY A 295 -7.21 14.05 -5.33
CA GLY A 295 -7.76 13.86 -6.65
C GLY A 295 -9.15 14.48 -6.86
N PRO A 296 -9.66 14.46 -8.09
CA PRO A 296 -11.06 14.79 -8.38
C PRO A 296 -11.99 13.71 -7.84
N PHE A 297 -13.28 14.01 -7.67
CA PHE A 297 -14.30 13.03 -7.25
C PHE A 297 -14.19 11.71 -8.03
N PRO A 298 -14.16 10.53 -7.36
CA PRO A 298 -14.35 10.27 -5.92
C PRO A 298 -13.04 10.20 -5.10
N ASN A 299 -11.92 10.69 -5.63
CA ASN A 299 -10.60 10.68 -5.01
C ASN A 299 -10.30 11.93 -4.17
N ASP A 300 -11.29 12.80 -3.98
CA ASP A 300 -11.27 14.04 -3.20
C ASP A 300 -11.40 13.79 -1.69
N GLU A 301 -11.59 12.54 -1.26
CA GLU A 301 -11.59 12.12 0.14
C GLU A 301 -10.42 11.17 0.39
N ALA A 302 -9.61 11.50 1.39
CA ALA A 302 -8.45 10.69 1.79
C ALA A 302 -8.89 9.32 2.32
N LEU A 303 -8.21 8.27 1.85
CA LEU A 303 -8.43 6.90 2.32
C LEU A 303 -7.58 6.55 3.53
N ILE A 304 -6.47 7.25 3.75
CA ILE A 304 -5.59 6.99 4.88
C ILE A 304 -6.32 7.39 6.17
N PRO A 305 -6.61 6.44 7.07
CA PRO A 305 -7.30 6.73 8.32
C PRO A 305 -6.35 7.44 9.29
N ALA A 306 -6.90 8.22 10.22
CA ALA A 306 -6.11 8.93 11.24
C ALA A 306 -5.35 8.01 12.22
N THR A 307 -5.63 6.69 12.19
CA THR A 307 -4.89 5.69 12.96
C THR A 307 -3.51 5.39 12.36
N VAL A 308 -3.31 5.63 11.06
CA VAL A 308 -2.02 5.44 10.41
C VAL A 308 -1.08 6.56 10.84
N ARG A 309 0.03 6.19 11.45
CA ARG A 309 1.08 7.09 11.96
C ARG A 309 2.41 6.94 11.24
N GLU A 310 2.58 5.86 10.47
CA GLU A 310 3.77 5.63 9.67
C GLU A 310 3.39 5.47 8.20
N LEU A 311 4.02 6.27 7.33
CA LEU A 311 3.86 6.19 5.88
C LEU A 311 5.21 5.90 5.23
N SER A 312 5.28 4.83 4.45
CA SER A 312 6.41 4.53 3.56
C SER A 312 5.99 4.74 2.12
N TYR A 313 6.66 5.65 1.42
CA TYR A 313 6.44 5.93 0.02
C TYR A 313 7.68 5.57 -0.79
N VAL A 314 7.53 4.65 -1.74
CA VAL A 314 8.59 4.23 -2.66
C VAL A 314 8.11 4.49 -4.08
N ALA A 315 8.87 5.27 -4.82
CA ALA A 315 8.67 5.44 -6.26
C ALA A 315 10.04 5.73 -6.85
N ILE A 316 10.47 4.99 -7.87
CA ILE A 316 11.83 5.10 -8.40
C ILE A 316 11.85 6.12 -9.56
N PHE A 317 12.58 7.22 -9.35
CA PHE A 317 12.63 8.42 -10.21
C PHE A 317 11.25 8.94 -10.67
N PRO A 318 10.30 9.20 -9.74
CA PRO A 318 9.03 9.80 -10.10
C PRO A 318 9.24 11.22 -10.63
N LEU A 319 8.29 11.72 -11.42
CA LEU A 319 8.25 13.14 -11.76
C LEU A 319 8.03 13.96 -10.47
N SER A 320 8.73 15.07 -10.30
CA SER A 320 8.65 15.91 -9.09
C SER A 320 7.24 16.42 -8.82
N VAL A 321 6.47 16.73 -9.86
CA VAL A 321 5.04 17.10 -9.77
C VAL A 321 4.21 16.01 -9.09
N HIS A 322 4.58 14.74 -9.28
CA HIS A 322 3.92 13.61 -8.62
C HIS A 322 4.23 13.59 -7.12
N VAL A 323 5.50 13.75 -6.74
CA VAL A 323 5.92 13.82 -5.32
C VAL A 323 5.36 15.06 -4.63
N HIS A 324 5.22 16.17 -5.35
CA HIS A 324 4.61 17.40 -4.84
C HIS A 324 3.18 17.17 -4.30
N THR A 325 2.45 16.21 -4.86
CA THR A 325 1.13 15.81 -4.36
C THR A 325 1.21 15.24 -2.94
N LEU A 326 2.19 14.37 -2.67
CA LEU A 326 2.49 13.88 -1.31
C LEU A 326 2.87 15.04 -0.39
N VAL A 327 3.73 15.94 -0.87
CA VAL A 327 4.23 17.04 -0.05
C VAL A 327 3.12 18.00 0.38
N LYS A 328 2.19 18.29 -0.52
CA LYS A 328 1.06 19.19 -0.27
C LYS A 328 -0.02 18.55 0.60
N CYS A 329 -0.29 17.26 0.42
CA CYS A 329 -1.42 16.56 1.02
C CYS A 329 -0.99 15.52 2.06
N LEU A 330 0.14 15.74 2.74
CA LEU A 330 0.66 14.81 3.74
C LEU A 330 -0.40 14.51 4.82
N PRO A 331 -0.71 13.24 5.12
CA PRO A 331 -1.60 12.89 6.22
C PRO A 331 -0.96 13.25 7.57
N ARG A 332 -1.75 13.23 8.64
CA ARG A 332 -1.22 13.40 9.99
C ARG A 332 -0.47 12.13 10.44
N ILE A 333 0.83 12.10 10.20
CA ILE A 333 1.72 10.98 10.52
C ILE A 333 2.86 11.46 11.41
N ASP A 334 3.43 10.51 12.15
CA ASP A 334 4.54 10.73 13.07
C ASP A 334 5.88 10.32 12.40
N ARG A 335 5.83 9.36 11.45
CA ARG A 335 7.01 8.85 10.71
C ARG A 335 6.76 8.78 9.20
N LEU A 336 7.70 9.31 8.41
CA LEU A 336 7.65 9.32 6.95
C LEU A 336 8.94 8.71 6.39
N PHE A 337 8.81 7.63 5.62
CA PHE A 337 9.90 7.04 4.84
C PHE A 337 9.69 7.37 3.36
N ILE A 338 10.72 7.89 2.67
CA ILE A 338 10.69 8.15 1.23
C ILE A 338 11.92 7.53 0.56
N GLN A 339 11.70 6.81 -0.54
CA GLN A 339 12.77 6.31 -1.41
C GLN A 339 12.46 6.69 -2.86
N LEU A 340 13.35 7.48 -3.48
CA LEU A 340 13.24 7.96 -4.86
C LEU A 340 14.26 7.30 -5.81
N VAL A 341 15.29 6.65 -5.28
CA VAL A 341 16.39 6.04 -6.03
C VAL A 341 16.34 4.51 -5.85
N PRO A 342 16.67 3.72 -6.90
CA PRO A 342 16.69 2.26 -6.77
C PRO A 342 17.81 1.81 -5.84
N GLN A 343 17.53 0.86 -4.94
CA GLN A 343 18.56 0.23 -4.09
C GLN A 343 19.36 -0.86 -4.83
N ASN A 344 18.84 -1.35 -5.96
CA ASN A 344 19.48 -2.36 -6.79
C ASN A 344 20.38 -1.71 -7.86
N ASN A 345 21.17 -2.53 -8.55
CA ASN A 345 22.09 -2.11 -9.63
C ASN A 345 21.38 -1.66 -10.93
N MET A 346 20.13 -1.21 -10.87
CA MET A 346 19.36 -0.77 -12.04
C MET A 346 20.04 0.38 -12.80
N LEU A 347 20.67 1.32 -12.07
CA LEU A 347 21.42 2.43 -12.68
C LEU A 347 22.64 1.98 -13.49
N ASN A 348 23.15 0.77 -13.24
CA ASN A 348 24.28 0.19 -13.98
C ASN A 348 23.82 -0.64 -15.20
N ASP A 349 22.51 -0.87 -15.37
CA ASP A 349 21.99 -1.61 -16.52
C ASP A 349 21.92 -0.71 -17.76
N ARG A 350 22.81 -0.98 -18.72
CA ARG A 350 22.89 -0.24 -19.98
C ARG A 350 21.60 -0.28 -20.81
N ARG A 351 20.80 -1.34 -20.70
CA ARG A 351 19.54 -1.46 -21.46
C ARG A 351 18.45 -0.62 -20.83
N GLU A 352 18.36 -0.64 -19.51
CA GLU A 352 17.41 0.21 -18.78
C GLU A 352 17.74 1.69 -18.96
N MET A 353 19.02 2.05 -18.91
CA MET A 353 19.50 3.42 -19.03
C MET A 353 19.73 3.88 -20.48
N ALA A 354 19.33 3.08 -21.48
CA ALA A 354 19.44 3.46 -22.88
C ALA A 354 18.42 4.54 -23.25
N HIS A 355 18.83 5.48 -24.10
CA HIS A 355 17.97 6.51 -24.71
C HIS A 355 17.28 7.45 -23.71
N LEU A 356 17.90 7.69 -22.55
CA LEU A 356 17.47 8.69 -21.58
C LEU A 356 18.64 9.59 -21.19
N ASP A 357 18.34 10.82 -20.79
CA ASP A 357 19.32 11.69 -20.13
C ASP A 357 19.29 11.41 -18.63
N MET A 358 20.43 10.99 -18.07
CA MET A 358 20.53 10.75 -16.64
C MET A 358 20.38 12.03 -15.83
N HIS A 359 20.71 13.19 -16.41
CA HIS A 359 20.57 14.47 -15.75
C HIS A 359 19.12 14.77 -15.36
N ASP A 360 18.17 14.44 -16.24
CA ASP A 360 16.73 14.65 -15.98
C ASP A 360 16.25 13.85 -14.75
N LEU A 361 16.73 12.61 -14.59
CA LEU A 361 16.40 11.77 -13.42
C LEU A 361 16.84 12.42 -12.11
N TRP A 362 18.09 12.91 -12.07
CA TRP A 362 18.64 13.56 -10.89
C TRP A 362 18.01 14.92 -10.63
N LEU A 363 17.63 15.66 -11.68
CA LEU A 363 16.93 16.93 -11.58
C LEU A 363 15.55 16.77 -10.93
N GLU A 364 14.74 15.81 -11.39
CA GLU A 364 13.42 15.53 -10.82
C GLU A 364 13.51 15.06 -9.36
N ARG A 365 14.50 14.21 -9.07
CA ARG A 365 14.77 13.74 -7.71
C ARG A 365 15.20 14.88 -6.78
N ASN A 366 16.12 15.73 -7.21
CA ASN A 366 16.61 16.86 -6.39
C ASN A 366 15.50 17.90 -6.16
N SER A 367 14.66 18.13 -7.16
CA SER A 367 13.47 18.99 -7.02
C SER A 367 12.49 18.43 -5.98
N SER A 368 12.24 17.12 -6.03
CA SER A 368 11.38 16.43 -5.05
C SER A 368 11.88 16.58 -3.61
N TYR A 369 13.18 16.36 -3.39
CA TYR A 369 13.77 16.53 -2.06
C TYR A 369 13.84 17.99 -1.61
N THR A 370 14.04 18.92 -2.53
CA THR A 370 13.99 20.36 -2.21
C THR A 370 12.61 20.74 -1.66
N ASP A 371 11.53 20.25 -2.28
CA ASP A 371 10.16 20.45 -1.80
C ASP A 371 9.94 19.83 -0.41
N ILE A 372 10.40 18.59 -0.19
CA ILE A 372 10.30 17.89 1.10
C ILE A 372 11.04 18.67 2.19
N MET A 373 12.31 19.00 1.96
CA MET A 373 13.14 19.70 2.94
C MET A 373 12.59 21.10 3.23
N THR A 374 12.11 21.81 2.21
CA THR A 374 11.47 23.11 2.42
C THR A 374 10.28 22.99 3.37
N ARG A 375 9.42 21.97 3.23
CA ARG A 375 8.29 21.76 4.15
C ARG A 375 8.71 21.24 5.53
N LEU A 376 9.72 20.39 5.60
CA LEU A 376 10.23 19.83 6.85
C LEU A 376 10.80 20.92 7.78
N PHE A 377 11.46 21.92 7.21
CA PHE A 377 12.15 23.00 7.92
C PHE A 377 11.42 24.35 7.91
N ASP A 378 10.24 24.46 7.27
CA ASP A 378 9.42 25.67 7.30
C ASP A 378 8.91 25.92 8.72
N ILE A 379 9.30 26.99 9.40
CA ILE A 379 8.91 27.29 10.79
C ILE A 379 7.59 28.09 10.85
N SER A 380 7.02 28.46 9.71
CA SER A 380 5.81 29.27 9.66
C SER A 380 4.57 28.47 10.11
N ASN A 381 3.52 29.18 10.53
CA ASN A 381 2.22 28.61 10.90
C ASN A 381 1.53 27.81 9.76
N GLY A 382 2.14 27.74 8.56
CA GLY A 382 1.70 27.01 7.37
C GLY A 382 2.19 25.57 7.25
N GLN A 383 2.88 25.00 8.26
CA GLN A 383 3.37 23.61 8.23
C GLN A 383 2.28 22.54 7.98
N GLY A 384 0.99 22.88 8.12
CA GLY A 384 -0.10 21.93 7.90
C GLY A 384 0.05 20.68 8.78
N ASN A 385 0.08 19.50 8.17
CA ASN A 385 0.30 18.23 8.87
C ASN A 385 1.78 17.89 9.11
N TRP A 386 2.73 18.57 8.45
CA TRP A 386 4.17 18.34 8.64
C TRP A 386 4.64 18.62 10.08
N LYS A 387 3.92 19.47 10.80
CA LYS A 387 4.22 19.79 12.20
C LYS A 387 4.12 18.60 13.17
N TYR A 388 3.41 17.54 12.76
CA TYR A 388 3.23 16.31 13.54
C TYR A 388 4.32 15.27 13.26
N LEU A 389 5.15 15.50 12.24
CA LEU A 389 6.22 14.58 11.89
C LEU A 389 7.34 14.68 12.92
N ASP A 390 7.75 13.52 13.44
CA ASP A 390 8.84 13.37 14.39
C ASP A 390 10.04 12.65 13.76
N GLU A 391 9.80 11.80 12.76
CA GLU A 391 10.84 11.08 12.03
C GLU A 391 10.68 11.18 10.52
N PHE A 392 11.77 11.55 9.85
CA PHE A 392 11.90 11.49 8.39
C PHE A 392 13.05 10.57 8.03
N GLU A 393 12.78 9.54 7.24
CA GLU A 393 13.76 8.57 6.76
C GLU A 393 13.84 8.62 5.22
N SER A 394 15.04 8.82 4.71
CA SER A 394 15.37 8.71 3.29
C SER A 394 15.95 7.33 3.01
N GLY A 395 15.35 6.60 2.05
CA GLY A 395 15.87 5.35 1.53
C GLY A 395 17.00 5.51 0.52
N ASP A 396 17.33 6.75 0.13
CA ASP A 396 18.30 7.08 -0.92
C ASP A 396 19.74 7.26 -0.38
N THR A 397 20.08 6.56 0.70
CA THR A 397 21.38 6.71 1.40
C THR A 397 22.59 6.22 0.62
N ALA A 398 22.38 5.52 -0.50
CA ALA A 398 23.46 5.11 -1.40
C ALA A 398 24.13 6.29 -2.12
N ASP A 399 23.43 7.43 -2.24
CA ASP A 399 23.98 8.67 -2.81
C ASP A 399 24.63 9.51 -1.69
N ALA A 400 25.93 9.30 -1.49
CA ALA A 400 26.70 9.96 -0.44
C ALA A 400 26.77 11.49 -0.64
N GLU A 401 26.91 11.97 -1.87
CA GLU A 401 27.02 13.41 -2.16
C GLU A 401 25.74 14.16 -1.80
N TYR A 402 24.59 13.59 -2.15
CA TYR A 402 23.32 14.15 -1.70
C TYR A 402 23.14 14.07 -0.19
N TRP A 403 23.47 12.92 0.41
CA TRP A 403 23.33 12.75 1.85
C TRP A 403 24.17 13.79 2.62
N ASP A 404 25.40 14.05 2.19
CA ASP A 404 26.27 15.06 2.79
C ASP A 404 25.69 16.49 2.63
N THR A 405 25.13 16.80 1.46
CA THR A 405 24.45 18.08 1.23
C THR A 405 23.23 18.24 2.16
N MET A 406 22.48 17.15 2.35
CA MET A 406 21.33 17.09 3.24
C MET A 406 21.77 17.29 4.69
N VAL A 407 22.83 16.61 5.14
CA VAL A 407 23.44 16.76 6.47
C VAL A 407 23.77 18.21 6.76
N LEU A 408 24.49 18.87 5.83
CA LEU A 408 24.84 20.29 5.96
C LEU A 408 23.61 21.20 6.07
N PHE A 409 22.57 20.91 5.28
CA PHE A 409 21.31 21.66 5.34
C PHE A 409 20.55 21.47 6.66
N VAL A 410 20.53 20.24 7.19
CA VAL A 410 19.96 19.97 8.51
C VAL A 410 20.73 20.74 9.56
N GLU A 411 22.06 20.62 9.60
CA GLU A 411 22.91 21.27 10.61
C GLU A 411 22.78 22.80 10.57
N SER A 412 22.69 23.41 9.38
CA SER A 412 22.45 24.84 9.24
C SER A 412 21.08 25.27 9.77
N ASN A 413 20.09 24.38 9.71
CA ASN A 413 18.70 24.67 10.09
C ASN A 413 18.31 24.09 11.47
N SER A 414 19.16 23.26 12.10
CA SER A 414 18.89 22.52 13.35
C SER A 414 18.52 23.46 14.50
N ARG A 415 19.15 24.64 14.58
CA ARG A 415 18.86 25.64 15.61
C ARG A 415 17.45 26.22 15.52
N ARG A 416 16.82 26.18 14.34
CA ARG A 416 15.50 26.79 14.11
C ARG A 416 14.36 25.78 14.16
N ALA A 417 14.59 24.53 13.76
CA ALA A 417 13.53 23.55 13.54
C ALA A 417 13.58 22.32 14.48
N SER A 418 14.54 22.26 15.41
CA SER A 418 14.74 21.16 16.36
C SER A 418 15.03 19.78 15.72
N TRP A 419 15.27 19.71 14.42
CA TRP A 419 15.65 18.47 13.72
C TRP A 419 17.13 18.16 13.89
N ARG A 420 17.43 16.87 14.08
CA ARG A 420 18.78 16.33 14.30
C ARG A 420 18.95 15.05 13.49
N ILE A 421 20.16 14.79 13.05
CA ILE A 421 20.50 13.55 12.35
C ILE A 421 20.71 12.46 13.40
N SER A 422 19.92 11.39 13.31
CA SER A 422 20.01 10.26 14.25
C SER A 422 20.95 9.18 13.73
N ARG A 423 20.81 8.82 12.44
CA ARG A 423 21.69 7.90 11.71
C ARG A 423 21.65 8.22 10.23
N THR A 424 22.51 7.60 9.42
CA THR A 424 22.44 7.71 7.95
C THR A 424 21.03 7.40 7.45
N GLY A 425 20.44 8.30 6.67
CA GLY A 425 19.06 8.23 6.20
C GLY A 425 18.01 8.82 7.13
N LEU A 426 18.24 8.90 8.46
CA LEU A 426 17.20 9.23 9.44
C LEU A 426 17.43 10.57 10.15
N ILE A 427 16.43 11.44 10.06
CA ILE A 427 16.36 12.73 10.74
C ILE A 427 15.20 12.67 11.74
N THR A 428 15.47 13.07 12.98
CA THR A 428 14.48 13.04 14.08
C THR A 428 14.33 14.41 14.69
N ARG A 429 13.12 14.77 15.09
CA ARG A 429 12.86 15.98 15.85
C ARG A 429 13.22 15.75 17.32
N GLY A 430 14.02 16.66 17.89
CA GLY A 430 14.42 16.61 19.29
C GLY A 430 13.19 16.56 20.20
N SER A 431 13.15 15.59 21.10
CA SER A 431 11.98 15.32 21.95
C SER A 431 11.57 16.55 22.76
N SER A 432 10.27 16.74 22.96
CA SER A 432 9.71 17.73 23.89
C SER A 432 10.16 17.55 25.34
N SER A 433 10.73 16.40 25.70
CA SER A 433 11.34 16.11 27.00
C SER A 433 12.62 16.92 27.29
N ASP A 434 13.31 17.43 26.26
CA ASP A 434 14.48 18.32 26.43
C ASP A 434 14.10 19.78 26.68
N ARG A 435 12.83 20.19 26.47
CA ARG A 435 12.37 21.57 26.66
C ARG A 435 12.10 21.95 28.13
N ALA A 436 12.26 21.02 29.07
CA ALA A 436 12.03 21.25 30.49
C ALA A 436 13.34 21.48 31.29
N LEU A 437 14.50 21.48 30.63
CA LEU A 437 15.81 21.61 31.28
C LEU A 437 16.69 22.73 30.71
N GLU A 438 16.15 23.65 29.91
CA GLU A 438 16.80 24.93 29.56
C GLU A 438 16.08 26.13 30.16
#